data_AF-A0A448UWG0-F1
#
_entry.id   AF-A0A448UWG0-F1
#
_cell.length_a   1.000
_cell.length_b   1.000
_cell.length_c   1.000
_cell.angle_alpha   90.00
_cell.angle_beta   90.00
_cell.angle_gamma   90.00
#
_symmetry.space_group_name_H-M   'P 1'
#
loop_
_entity.id
_entity.type
_entity.pdbx_description
1 polymer ?
#
loop_
_entity_poly.entity_id
_entity_poly.type
_entity_poly.pdbx_seq_one_letter_code
_entity_poly.pdbx_strand_id
1 'polypeptide(L)'
;MVTSFGHVGHTYDGRPTEPYYECLDISMAMEDETILAWGMNDKPLPDVYGGPLRLRADSMHGYKMVKWVQKIEWISDYRDVGDGQGGSREDSGLQHFDARA
;
A
#
# COMPACT_ATOMS: atom_id res chain seq x y z
N MET A 1 1.94 5.94 -7.54
CA MET A 1 2.06 5.88 -6.07
C MET A 1 0.68 5.90 -5.44
N VAL A 2 0.45 5.06 -4.43
CA VAL A 2 -0.77 5.00 -3.62
C VAL A 2 -0.38 5.19 -2.16
N THR A 3 -1.08 6.05 -1.43
CA THR A 3 -0.75 6.41 -0.04
C THR A 3 -1.97 6.21 0.86
N SER A 4 -1.77 5.69 2.08
CA SER A 4 -2.81 5.46 3.08
C SER A 4 -3.15 6.71 3.92
N PHE A 5 -4.33 6.72 4.55
CA PHE A 5 -4.67 7.64 5.61
C PHE A 5 -3.78 7.39 6.84
N GLY A 6 -3.19 8.47 7.35
CA GLY A 6 -2.88 8.65 8.77
C GLY A 6 -1.77 7.79 9.37
N HIS A 7 -0.74 8.47 9.85
CA HIS A 7 -0.03 8.04 11.04
C HIS A 7 -1.00 8.05 12.23
N VAL A 8 -1.00 7.01 13.06
CA VAL A 8 -0.88 7.09 14.53
C VAL A 8 -0.25 5.79 15.02
N GLY A 9 1.05 5.84 15.29
CA GLY A 9 1.82 4.74 15.86
C GLY A 9 3.31 5.12 15.94
N HIS A 10 4.07 4.32 16.67
CA HIS A 10 5.50 4.22 16.47
C HIS A 10 5.74 3.04 15.54
N THR A 11 6.62 3.21 14.55
CA THR A 11 7.21 2.06 13.85
C THR A 11 7.94 1.15 14.84
N TYR A 12 8.29 -0.07 14.44
CA TYR A 12 9.04 -1.00 15.30
C TYR A 12 10.36 -0.40 15.83
N ASP A 13 10.96 0.53 15.09
CA ASP A 13 12.19 1.26 15.46
C ASP A 13 11.94 2.62 16.13
N GLY A 14 10.70 2.95 16.49
CA GLY A 14 10.35 4.12 17.31
C GLY A 14 10.16 5.43 16.55
N ARG A 15 10.28 5.44 15.22
CA ARG A 15 10.02 6.63 14.39
C ARG A 15 8.52 6.97 14.34
N PRO A 16 8.16 8.23 14.08
CA PRO A 16 6.78 8.59 13.76
C PRO A 16 6.29 7.76 12.57
N THR A 17 5.04 7.29 12.60
CA THR A 17 4.60 6.22 11.70
C THR A 17 4.77 6.43 10.19
N GLU A 18 4.90 7.58 9.55
CA GLU A 18 4.79 7.76 8.09
C GLU A 18 3.52 7.16 7.43
N PRO A 19 2.84 7.87 6.49
CA PRO A 19 1.72 7.26 5.79
C PRO A 19 2.26 6.09 4.98
N TYR A 20 1.63 4.93 5.07
CA TYR A 20 2.04 3.77 4.29
C TYR A 20 1.84 4.09 2.81
N TYR A 21 2.89 3.92 2.01
CA TYR A 21 2.82 4.17 0.59
C TYR A 21 3.40 3.01 -0.20
N GLU A 22 2.91 2.87 -1.43
CA GLU A 22 3.39 1.88 -2.38
C GLU A 22 3.45 2.47 -3.79
N CYS A 23 4.50 2.15 -4.53
CA CYS A 23 4.64 2.47 -5.94
C CYS A 23 4.37 1.22 -6.77
N LEU A 24 3.46 1.36 -7.72
CA LEU A 24 3.17 0.33 -8.69
C LEU A 24 3.76 0.76 -10.02
N ASP A 25 4.31 -0.20 -10.76
CA ASP A 25 4.55 0.00 -12.17
C ASP A 25 3.21 0.24 -12.89
N ILE A 26 3.23 1.06 -13.95
CA ILE A 26 2.02 1.37 -14.70
C ILE A 26 1.39 0.12 -15.31
N SER A 27 2.19 -0.87 -15.72
CA SER A 27 1.68 -2.12 -16.26
C SER A 27 0.86 -2.88 -15.22
N MET A 28 1.37 -3.00 -13.99
CA MET A 28 0.68 -3.64 -12.86
C MET A 28 -0.57 -2.87 -12.44
N ALA A 29 -0.50 -1.54 -12.42
CA ALA A 29 -1.63 -0.68 -12.10
C ALA A 29 -2.77 -0.79 -13.12
N MET A 30 -2.46 -1.20 -14.34
CA MET A 30 -3.41 -1.35 -15.45
C MET A 30 -3.86 -2.80 -15.67
N GLU A 31 -3.43 -3.74 -14.83
CA GLU A 31 -3.95 -5.12 -14.85
C GLU A 31 -5.43 -5.14 -14.47
N ASP A 32 -6.22 -5.98 -15.16
CA ASP A 32 -7.67 -6.11 -14.92
C ASP A 32 -8.00 -6.52 -13.47
N GLU A 33 -7.08 -7.23 -12.82
CA GLU A 33 -7.22 -7.72 -11.44
C GLU A 33 -6.75 -6.68 -10.39
N THR A 34 -6.16 -5.56 -10.84
CA THR A 34 -5.75 -4.45 -9.99
C THR A 34 -6.91 -3.46 -9.86
N ILE A 35 -7.55 -3.45 -8.68
CA ILE A 35 -8.76 -2.68 -8.42
C ILE A 35 -8.66 -1.85 -7.13
N LEU A 36 -9.46 -0.79 -7.08
CA LEU A 36 -9.79 -0.11 -5.83
C LEU A 36 -11.08 -0.71 -5.27
N ALA A 37 -10.96 -1.45 -4.17
CA ALA A 37 -12.07 -2.10 -3.51
C ALA A 37 -12.67 -1.19 -2.43
N TRP A 38 -13.97 -0.94 -2.52
CA TRP A 38 -14.76 -0.22 -1.52
C TRP A 38 -15.84 -1.10 -0.86
N GLY A 39 -16.01 -2.33 -1.35
CA GLY A 39 -16.98 -3.31 -0.84
C GLY A 39 -16.45 -4.74 -0.89
N MET A 40 -17.04 -5.61 -0.06
CA MET A 40 -16.75 -7.04 0.03
C MET A 40 -18.03 -7.79 0.38
N ASN A 41 -18.38 -8.84 -0.37
CA ASN A 41 -19.58 -9.67 -0.16
C ASN A 41 -20.86 -8.84 -0.04
N ASP A 42 -21.10 -7.96 -1.01
CA ASP A 42 -22.27 -7.06 -1.10
C ASP A 42 -22.43 -6.09 0.09
N LYS A 43 -21.36 -5.87 0.86
CA LYS A 43 -21.33 -4.95 2.00
C LYS A 43 -20.18 -3.96 1.86
N PRO A 44 -20.25 -2.78 2.50
CA PRO A 44 -19.11 -1.86 2.58
C PRO A 44 -17.87 -2.58 3.13
N LEU A 45 -16.69 -2.24 2.61
CA LEU A 45 -15.44 -2.83 3.04
C LEU A 45 -15.22 -2.55 4.55
N PRO A 46 -15.08 -3.57 5.42
CA PRO A 46 -14.81 -3.36 6.83
C PRO A 46 -13.47 -2.65 7.07
N ASP A 47 -13.40 -1.82 8.11
CA ASP A 47 -12.20 -1.06 8.48
C ASP A 47 -10.95 -1.95 8.66
N VAL A 48 -11.08 -3.10 9.32
CA VAL A 48 -9.97 -4.07 9.52
C VAL A 48 -9.35 -4.55 8.20
N TYR A 49 -10.14 -4.56 7.12
CA TYR A 49 -9.71 -4.93 5.78
C TYR A 49 -9.25 -3.75 4.94
N GLY A 50 -9.24 -2.53 5.48
CA GLY A 50 -8.80 -1.30 4.84
C GLY A 50 -9.92 -0.43 4.29
N GLY A 51 -11.16 -0.60 4.75
CA GLY A 51 -12.27 0.29 4.39
C GLY A 51 -12.01 1.74 4.82
N PRO A 52 -12.54 2.76 4.11
CA PRO A 52 -13.56 2.67 3.06
C PRO A 52 -13.02 2.32 1.67
N LEU A 53 -11.69 2.36 1.48
CA LEU A 53 -11.07 2.13 0.19
C LEU A 53 -9.72 1.45 0.33
N ARG A 54 -9.50 0.39 -0.43
CA ARG A 54 -8.26 -0.38 -0.44
C ARG A 54 -7.80 -0.66 -1.87
N LEU A 55 -6.49 -0.65 -2.08
CA LEU A 55 -5.87 -1.22 -3.29
C LEU A 55 -5.83 -2.74 -3.19
N ARG A 56 -6.25 -3.44 -4.25
CA ARG A 56 -6.09 -4.88 -4.42
C ARG A 56 -5.40 -5.12 -5.76
N ALA A 57 -4.32 -5.88 -5.75
CA ALA A 57 -3.52 -6.21 -6.93
C ALA A 57 -2.99 -7.63 -6.76
N ASP A 58 -3.77 -8.60 -7.23
CA ASP A 58 -3.61 -10.02 -6.84
C ASP A 58 -2.33 -10.67 -7.36
N SER A 59 -1.75 -10.11 -8.43
CA SER A 59 -0.44 -10.50 -8.96
C SER A 59 0.72 -10.16 -8.02
N MET A 60 0.50 -9.31 -7.01
CA MET A 60 1.51 -8.80 -6.10
C MET A 60 1.38 -9.35 -4.67
N HIS A 61 2.45 -9.18 -3.88
CA HIS A 61 2.44 -9.55 -2.46
C HIS A 61 1.43 -8.73 -1.67
N GLY A 62 0.80 -9.35 -0.65
CA GLY A 62 -0.25 -8.71 0.13
C GLY A 62 0.15 -7.40 0.82
N TYR A 63 1.44 -7.20 1.13
CA TYR A 63 1.91 -5.93 1.70
C TYR A 63 1.92 -4.77 0.68
N LYS A 64 1.98 -5.06 -0.63
CA LYS A 64 1.85 -4.05 -1.70
C LYS A 64 0.43 -3.48 -1.80
N MET A 65 -0.55 -4.13 -1.19
CA MET A 65 -1.96 -3.76 -1.24
C MET A 65 -2.31 -2.75 -0.15
N VAL A 66 -2.11 -1.46 -0.44
CA VAL A 66 -2.34 -0.34 0.50
C VAL A 66 -3.78 -0.33 1.03
N LYS A 67 -3.92 -0.38 2.36
CA LYS A 67 -5.18 -0.21 3.09
C LYS A 67 -5.46 1.27 3.33
N TRP A 68 -6.73 1.63 3.50
CA TRP A 68 -7.16 2.99 3.83
C TRP A 68 -6.64 4.03 2.84
N VAL A 69 -6.81 3.79 1.54
CA VAL A 69 -6.26 4.65 0.48
C VAL A 69 -6.77 6.09 0.63
N GLN A 70 -5.82 7.03 0.74
CA GLN A 70 -6.07 8.46 0.83
C GLN A 70 -5.76 9.18 -0.49
N LYS A 71 -4.66 8.80 -1.16
CA LYS A 71 -4.12 9.54 -2.30
C LYS A 71 -3.56 8.58 -3.34
N ILE A 72 -3.77 8.90 -4.61
CA ILE A 72 -3.17 8.22 -5.76
C ILE A 72 -2.53 9.28 -6.64
N GLU A 73 -1.27 9.09 -7.00
CA GLU A 73 -0.48 10.05 -7.76
C GLU A 73 0.36 9.36 -8.81
N TRP A 74 0.46 10.02 -9.96
CA TRP A 74 1.49 9.73 -10.95
C TRP A 74 2.80 10.35 -10.51
N ILE A 75 3.86 9.55 -10.57
CA ILE A 75 5.23 9.97 -10.28
C ILE A 75 6.09 9.60 -11.48
N SER A 76 7.17 10.35 -11.71
CA SER A 76 8.12 10.06 -12.79
C SER A 76 8.97 8.82 -12.49
N ASP A 77 9.40 8.69 -11.24
CA ASP A 77 10.30 7.64 -10.80
C ASP A 77 10.07 7.32 -9.33
N TYR A 78 10.06 6.04 -8.96
CA TYR A 78 9.88 5.62 -7.56
C TYR A 78 11.11 5.96 -6.70
N ARG A 79 12.28 6.15 -7.32
CA ARG A 79 13.53 6.51 -6.62
C ARG A 79 13.49 7.91 -6.01
N ASP A 80 12.58 8.75 -6.49
CA ASP A 80 12.36 10.11 -5.98
C ASP A 80 11.39 10.15 -4.78
N VAL A 81 10.90 8.99 -4.34
CA VAL A 81 9.89 8.85 -3.27
C VAL A 81 10.49 8.05 -2.10
N GLY A 82 10.27 8.53 -0.87
CA GLY A 82 10.73 7.87 0.35
C GLY A 82 12.25 7.65 0.36
N ASP A 83 12.69 6.46 0.75
CA ASP A 83 14.11 6.05 0.67
C ASP A 83 14.47 5.45 -0.71
N GLY A 84 13.59 5.63 -1.70
CA GLY A 84 13.81 5.26 -3.09
C GLY A 84 13.75 3.75 -3.38
N GLN A 85 13.14 2.95 -2.48
CA GLN A 85 13.01 1.50 -2.65
C GLN A 85 11.66 1.05 -3.21
N GLY A 86 10.71 1.97 -3.41
CA GLY A 86 9.43 1.70 -4.07
C GLY A 86 8.22 1.64 -3.14
N GLY A 87 8.41 1.59 -1.83
CA GLY A 87 7.31 1.52 -0.88
C GLY A 87 7.80 1.53 0.56
N SER A 88 6.92 1.89 1.50
CA SER A 88 7.26 1.99 2.93
C SER A 88 7.88 0.70 3.50
N ARG A 89 7.44 -0.46 2.99
CA ARG A 89 7.94 -1.74 3.47
C ARG A 89 9.33 -2.08 2.92
N GLU A 90 9.61 -1.69 1.69
CA GLU A 90 10.93 -1.87 1.07
C GLU A 90 11.95 -0.92 1.69
N ASP A 91 11.55 0.32 1.97
CA ASP A 91 12.36 1.32 2.67
C ASP A 91 12.76 0.81 4.07
N SER A 92 11.85 0.13 4.78
CA SER A 92 12.13 -0.45 6.10
C SER A 92 12.98 -1.73 6.08
N GLY A 93 13.26 -2.32 4.91
CA GLY A 93 13.95 -3.62 4.81
C GLY A 93 13.10 -4.82 5.29
N LEU A 94 11.80 -4.62 5.52
CA LEU A 94 10.91 -5.63 6.11
C LEU A 94 10.26 -6.57 5.08
N GLN A 95 10.66 -6.50 3.81
CA GLN A 95 10.12 -7.35 2.74
C GLN A 95 10.37 -8.85 2.98
N HIS A 96 11.42 -9.20 3.73
CA HIS A 96 11.81 -10.60 3.94
C HIS A 96 11.06 -11.31 5.09
N PHE A 97 10.34 -10.57 5.94
CA PHE A 97 9.73 -11.13 7.14
C PHE A 97 8.31 -11.69 6.92
N ASP A 98 7.60 -11.29 5.86
CA ASP A 98 6.18 -11.67 5.63
C ASP A 98 5.95 -12.69 4.49
N ALA A 99 7.00 -13.35 3.97
CA ALA A 99 6.85 -14.29 2.86
C ALA A 99 6.35 -15.70 3.28
N ARG A 100 6.12 -15.96 4.57
CA ARG A 100 5.69 -17.27 5.10
C ARG A 100 4.84 -17.15 6.37
N ALA A 101 3.63 -16.63 6.25
CA ALA A 101 2.56 -16.87 7.22
C ALA A 101 1.46 -17.71 6.56
#